data_AF-A0A953TLU7-F1
#
_entry.id   AF-A0A953TLU7-F1
#
_cell.length_a   1.000
_cell.length_b   1.000
_cell.length_c   1.000
_cell.angle_alpha   90.00
_cell.angle_beta   90.00
_cell.angle_gamma   90.00
#
_symmetry.space_group_name_H-M   'P 1'
#
loop_
_entity.id
_entity.type
_entity.pdbx_description
1 polymer ?
#
loop_
_entity_poly.entity_id
_entity_poly.type
_entity_poly.pdbx_seq_one_letter_code
_entity_poly.pdbx_strand_id
1 'polypeptide(L)'
;MKLWGTLLLLLPLAGCQDTRVTNIEKRVDHLEQTVHQLEADRTKAADDDSARRAKLESCVAEANAAFERNTISNGTRLRNGSYNVPVAVVSEMQKAKQGKIEECRLLYSK
;
A
#
# COMPACT_ATOMS: atom_id res chain seq x y z
N MET A 1 50.25 -61.84 -37.62
CA MET A 1 48.89 -61.96 -37.05
C MET A 1 48.97 -62.11 -35.54
N LYS A 2 48.57 -61.10 -34.78
CA LYS A 2 47.67 -61.22 -33.61
C LYS A 2 47.57 -59.87 -32.89
N LEU A 3 46.37 -59.30 -33.03
CA LEU A 3 45.86 -58.12 -32.34
C LEU A 3 45.82 -58.35 -30.82
N TRP A 4 46.45 -57.49 -30.04
CA TRP A 4 46.05 -57.28 -28.65
C TRP A 4 45.81 -55.78 -28.47
N GLY A 5 44.59 -55.38 -28.83
CA GLY A 5 44.04 -54.07 -28.52
C GLY A 5 43.71 -54.03 -27.03
N THR A 6 44.36 -53.14 -26.31
CA THR A 6 43.97 -52.73 -24.96
C THR A 6 42.70 -51.90 -25.10
N LEU A 7 41.57 -52.55 -24.84
CA LEU A 7 40.26 -51.93 -24.71
C LEU A 7 40.33 -50.91 -23.57
N LEU A 8 40.44 -49.63 -23.93
CA LEU A 8 40.28 -48.51 -23.03
C LEU A 8 38.86 -48.59 -22.47
N LEU A 9 38.73 -49.00 -21.20
CA LEU A 9 37.51 -48.90 -20.41
C LEU A 9 37.21 -47.40 -20.19
N LEU A 10 36.61 -46.78 -21.19
CA LEU A 10 35.83 -45.56 -21.05
C LEU A 10 34.59 -45.91 -20.22
N LEU A 11 34.75 -45.92 -18.90
CA LEU A 11 33.63 -45.69 -18.00
C LEU A 11 33.01 -44.36 -18.45
N PRO A 12 31.75 -44.32 -18.93
CA PRO A 12 31.10 -43.05 -19.05
C PRO A 12 30.97 -42.57 -17.60
N LEU A 13 31.71 -41.51 -17.26
CA LEU A 13 31.31 -40.56 -16.23
C LEU A 13 29.99 -39.94 -16.71
N ALA A 14 28.94 -40.76 -16.79
CA ALA A 14 27.58 -40.30 -16.70
C ALA A 14 27.51 -39.72 -15.30
N GLY A 15 27.82 -38.42 -15.20
CA GLY A 15 27.57 -37.66 -14.01
C GLY A 15 26.16 -38.00 -13.59
N CYS A 16 26.00 -38.58 -12.41
CA CYS A 16 24.74 -38.54 -11.71
C CYS A 16 24.47 -37.05 -11.49
N GLN A 17 23.93 -36.40 -12.51
CA GLN A 17 23.22 -35.15 -12.37
C GLN A 17 22.09 -35.53 -11.44
N ASP A 18 22.35 -35.34 -10.14
CA ASP A 18 21.46 -35.79 -9.09
C ASP A 18 20.17 -35.04 -9.33
N THR A 19 19.19 -35.74 -9.90
CA THR A 19 17.89 -35.19 -10.26
C THR A 19 17.22 -34.57 -9.03
N ARG A 20 17.61 -34.99 -7.82
CA ARG A 20 17.20 -34.38 -6.57
C ARG A 20 17.83 -33.00 -6.37
N VAL A 21 19.13 -32.85 -6.63
CA VAL A 21 19.83 -31.55 -6.54
C VAL A 21 19.24 -30.55 -7.53
N THR A 22 19.10 -30.94 -8.80
CA THR A 22 18.49 -30.06 -9.82
C THR A 22 17.01 -29.73 -9.56
N ASN A 23 16.26 -30.63 -8.91
CA ASN A 23 14.90 -30.34 -8.47
C ASN A 23 14.88 -29.36 -7.28
N ILE A 24 15.81 -29.52 -6.34
CA ILE A 24 15.95 -28.62 -5.18
C ILE A 24 16.35 -27.22 -5.65
N GLU A 25 17.33 -27.09 -6.54
CA GLU A 25 17.75 -25.80 -7.13
C GLU A 25 16.56 -25.07 -7.75
N LYS A 26 15.78 -25.73 -8.60
CA LYS A 26 14.57 -25.13 -9.19
C LYS A 26 13.54 -24.68 -8.15
N ARG A 27 13.40 -25.42 -7.05
CA ARG A 27 12.48 -25.07 -5.96
C ARG A 27 13.00 -23.89 -5.16
N VAL A 28 14.31 -23.81 -4.94
CA VAL A 28 14.96 -22.67 -4.28
C VAL A 28 14.82 -21.43 -5.14
N ASP A 29 15.14 -21.49 -6.43
CA ASP A 29 14.98 -20.36 -7.36
C ASP A 29 13.53 -19.84 -7.38
N HIS A 30 12.55 -20.76 -7.40
CA HIS A 30 11.14 -20.39 -7.36
C HIS A 30 10.73 -19.75 -6.03
N LEU A 31 11.27 -20.25 -4.92
CA LEU A 31 11.03 -19.66 -3.60
C LEU A 31 11.64 -18.26 -3.49
N GLU A 32 12.88 -18.06 -3.97
CA GLU A 32 13.53 -16.76 -3.98
C GLU A 32 12.75 -15.74 -4.82
N GLN A 33 12.30 -16.12 -6.00
CA GLN A 33 11.43 -15.27 -6.84
C GLN A 33 10.12 -14.92 -6.14
N THR A 34 9.48 -15.90 -5.48
CA THR A 34 8.22 -15.69 -4.77
C THR A 34 8.41 -14.76 -3.57
N VAL A 35 9.50 -14.92 -2.81
CA VAL A 35 9.84 -14.05 -1.69
C VAL A 35 10.06 -12.62 -2.16
N HIS A 36 10.84 -12.42 -3.22
CA HIS A 36 11.05 -11.08 -3.78
C HIS A 36 9.76 -10.42 -4.25
N GLN A 37 8.85 -11.19 -4.88
CA GLN A 37 7.55 -10.66 -5.27
C GLN A 37 6.71 -10.27 -4.05
N LEU A 38 6.68 -11.11 -3.01
CA LEU A 38 5.98 -10.82 -1.75
C LEU A 38 6.52 -9.57 -1.05
N GLU A 39 7.84 -9.37 -1.05
CA GLU A 39 8.49 -8.18 -0.48
C GLU A 39 8.11 -6.92 -1.26
N ALA A 40 8.10 -6.98 -2.59
CA ALA A 40 7.67 -5.89 -3.45
C ALA A 40 6.19 -5.55 -3.23
N ASP A 41 5.32 -6.56 -3.20
CA ASP A 41 3.88 -6.39 -2.99
C ASP A 41 3.59 -5.80 -1.60
N ARG A 42 4.33 -6.23 -0.56
CA ARG A 42 4.21 -5.69 0.80
C ARG A 42 4.61 -4.23 0.86
N THR A 43 5.70 -3.86 0.19
CA THR A 43 6.18 -2.47 0.14
C THR A 43 5.14 -1.59 -0.54
N LYS A 44 4.66 -2.01 -1.71
CA LYS A 44 3.61 -1.31 -2.44
C LYS A 44 2.32 -1.16 -1.62
N ALA A 45 1.88 -2.22 -0.95
CA ALA A 45 0.69 -2.16 -0.10
C ALA A 45 0.85 -1.17 1.07
N ALA A 46 2.05 -1.07 1.65
CA ALA A 46 2.34 -0.09 2.70
C ALA A 46 2.33 1.34 2.16
N ASP A 47 2.90 1.57 0.98
CA ASP A 47 2.89 2.88 0.31
C ASP A 47 1.46 3.32 -0.06
N ASP A 48 0.66 2.41 -0.61
CA ASP A 48 -0.74 2.65 -0.97
C ASP A 48 -1.58 2.98 0.27
N ASP A 49 -1.37 2.28 1.40
CA ASP A 49 -2.04 2.56 2.68
C ASP A 49 -1.63 3.93 3.24
N SER A 50 -0.33 4.25 3.22
CA SER A 50 0.18 5.55 3.64
C SER A 50 -0.42 6.69 2.81
N ALA A 51 -0.42 6.56 1.48
CA ALA A 51 -0.98 7.54 0.56
C ALA A 51 -2.50 7.72 0.79
N ARG A 52 -3.22 6.63 1.04
CA ARG A 52 -4.65 6.68 1.36
C ARG A 52 -4.92 7.39 2.68
N ARG A 53 -4.14 7.14 3.74
CA ARG A 53 -4.26 7.85 5.01
C ARG A 53 -4.01 9.35 4.86
N ALA A 54 -2.96 9.74 4.12
CA ALA A 54 -2.69 11.14 3.84
C ALA A 54 -3.86 11.83 3.10
N LYS A 55 -4.50 11.13 2.14
CA LYS A 55 -5.70 11.64 1.46
C LYS A 55 -6.89 11.80 2.41
N LEU A 56 -7.12 10.83 3.30
CA LEU A 56 -8.17 10.92 4.31
C LEU A 56 -7.96 12.12 5.24
N GLU A 57 -6.74 12.28 5.77
CA GLU A 57 -6.38 13.39 6.66
C GLU A 57 -6.55 14.74 5.98
N SER A 58 -6.06 14.87 4.73
CA SER A 58 -6.21 16.09 3.94
C SER A 58 -7.69 16.42 3.69
N CYS A 59 -8.50 15.44 3.31
CA CYS A 59 -9.93 15.62 3.06
C CYS A 59 -10.69 16.06 4.32
N VAL A 60 -10.40 15.45 5.48
CA VAL A 60 -11.00 15.84 6.76
C VAL A 60 -10.54 17.24 7.18
N ALA A 61 -9.27 17.57 6.97
CA ALA A 61 -8.74 18.91 7.22
C ALA A 61 -9.44 19.98 6.36
N GLU A 62 -9.71 19.69 5.08
CA GLU A 62 -10.45 20.59 4.21
C GLU A 62 -11.88 20.81 4.70
N ALA A 63 -12.58 19.76 5.14
CA ALA A 63 -13.92 19.87 5.70
C ALA A 63 -13.94 20.74 6.99
N ASN A 64 -12.92 20.60 7.85
CA ASN A 64 -12.75 21.46 9.02
C ASN A 64 -12.48 22.92 8.62
N ALA A 65 -11.56 23.15 7.69
CA ALA A 65 -11.20 24.48 7.22
C ALA A 65 -12.39 25.18 6.53
N ALA A 66 -13.21 24.44 5.79
CA ALA A 66 -14.45 24.96 5.20
C ALA A 66 -15.44 25.41 6.27
N PHE A 67 -15.60 24.62 7.35
CA PHE A 67 -16.43 25.00 8.49
C PHE A 67 -15.93 26.30 9.15
N GLU A 68 -14.63 26.44 9.35
CA GLU A 68 -14.04 27.66 9.93
C GLU A 68 -14.24 28.88 9.02
N ARG A 69 -13.99 28.75 7.71
CA ARG A 69 -14.27 29.83 6.73
C ARG A 69 -15.75 30.22 6.74
N ASN A 70 -16.65 29.24 6.83
CA ASN A 70 -18.08 29.51 6.93
C ASN A 70 -18.46 30.19 8.25
N THR A 71 -17.78 29.86 9.34
CA THR A 71 -17.97 30.51 10.64
C THR A 71 -17.56 31.98 10.58
N ILE A 72 -16.45 32.27 9.90
CA ILE A 72 -15.94 33.63 9.72
C ILE A 72 -16.87 34.46 8.82
N SER A 73 -17.34 33.87 7.72
CA SER A 73 -18.16 34.58 6.72
C SER A 73 -19.61 34.81 7.16
N ASN A 74 -20.19 33.90 7.94
CA ASN A 74 -21.57 34.01 8.43
C ASN A 74 -21.67 34.59 9.84
N GLY A 75 -20.52 34.83 10.49
CA GLY A 75 -20.46 35.25 11.89
C GLY A 75 -20.19 36.74 12.08
N THR A 76 -20.69 37.28 13.19
CA THR A 76 -20.30 38.60 13.68
C THR A 76 -19.09 38.47 14.60
N ARG A 77 -17.97 39.12 14.26
CA ARG A 77 -16.76 39.09 15.09
C ARG A 77 -16.98 39.81 16.42
N LEU A 78 -16.70 39.12 17.51
CA LEU A 78 -16.76 39.63 18.89
C LEU A 78 -15.42 40.23 19.33
N ARG A 79 -15.42 41.00 20.43
CA ARG A 79 -14.21 41.65 20.97
C ARG A 79 -13.10 40.67 21.36
N ASN A 80 -13.45 39.44 21.72
CA ASN A 80 -12.50 38.37 22.04
C ASN A 80 -11.92 37.67 20.80
N GLY A 81 -12.27 38.11 19.59
CA GLY A 81 -11.82 37.52 18.33
C GLY A 81 -12.62 36.31 17.85
N SER A 82 -13.58 35.80 18.64
CA SER A 82 -14.51 34.75 18.21
C SER A 82 -15.60 35.28 17.28
N TYR A 83 -16.29 34.38 16.59
CA TYR A 83 -17.39 34.72 15.68
C TYR A 83 -18.70 34.19 16.26
N ASN A 84 -19.67 35.09 16.42
CA ASN A 84 -21.03 34.73 16.78
C ASN A 84 -21.84 34.42 15.53
N VAL A 85 -22.27 33.18 15.36
CA VAL A 85 -23.05 32.72 14.21
C VAL A 85 -24.44 32.28 14.69
N PRO A 86 -25.53 32.61 13.99
CA PRO A 86 -26.87 32.13 14.34
C PRO A 86 -26.93 30.61 14.45
N VAL A 87 -27.65 30.10 15.46
CA VAL A 87 -27.71 28.65 15.76
C VAL A 87 -28.17 27.81 14.57
N ALA A 88 -29.17 28.29 13.82
CA ALA A 88 -29.66 27.60 12.62
C ALA A 88 -28.53 27.40 11.58
N VAL A 89 -27.74 28.45 11.34
CA VAL A 89 -26.62 28.43 10.39
C VAL A 89 -25.49 27.51 10.87
N VAL A 90 -25.15 27.55 12.16
CA VAL A 90 -24.16 26.61 12.75
C VAL A 90 -24.60 25.16 12.58
N SER A 91 -25.89 24.86 12.79
CA SER A 91 -26.42 23.51 12.64
C SER A 91 -26.29 23.00 11.20
N GLU A 92 -26.61 23.84 10.21
CA GLU A 92 -26.44 23.50 8.79
C GLU A 92 -24.97 23.29 8.42
N MET A 93 -24.08 24.16 8.89
CA MET A 93 -22.64 24.03 8.69
C MET A 93 -22.08 22.75 9.33
N GLN A 94 -22.55 22.38 10.52
CA GLN A 94 -22.14 21.13 11.19
C GLN A 94 -22.60 19.91 10.40
N LYS A 95 -23.83 19.90 9.88
CA LYS A 95 -24.33 18.83 9.00
C LYS A 95 -23.49 18.73 7.73
N ALA A 96 -23.19 19.86 7.09
CA ALA A 96 -22.37 19.89 5.88
C ALA A 96 -20.95 19.35 6.13
N LYS A 97 -20.31 19.79 7.24
CA LYS A 97 -19.01 19.29 7.67
C LYS A 97 -19.05 17.77 7.89
N GLN A 98 -20.05 17.28 8.62
CA GLN A 98 -20.15 15.86 8.95
C GLN A 98 -20.39 15.01 7.69
N GLY A 99 -21.27 15.45 6.79
CA GLY A 99 -21.48 14.78 5.50
C GLY A 99 -20.20 14.71 4.65
N LYS A 100 -19.37 15.76 4.66
CA LYS A 100 -18.07 15.74 3.99
C LYS A 100 -17.07 14.79 4.65
N ILE A 101 -17.03 14.73 5.97
CA ILE A 101 -16.17 13.77 6.69
C ILE A 101 -16.59 12.32 6.37
N GLU A 102 -17.90 12.05 6.28
CA GLU A 102 -18.42 10.74 5.89
C GLU A 102 -18.05 10.38 4.46
N GLU A 103 -18.15 11.33 3.52
CA GLU A 103 -17.67 11.17 2.15
C GLU A 103 -16.16 10.84 2.11
N CYS A 104 -15.32 11.56 2.85
CA CYS A 104 -13.89 11.28 2.96
C CYS A 104 -13.62 9.85 3.44
N ARG A 105 -14.37 9.38 4.46
CA ARG A 105 -14.25 8.01 4.98
C ARG A 105 -14.65 6.98 3.93
N LEU A 106 -15.75 7.18 3.23
CA LEU A 106 -16.20 6.26 2.17
C LEU A 106 -15.17 6.09 1.05
N LEU A 107 -14.45 7.17 0.73
CA LEU A 107 -13.41 7.18 -0.30
C LEU A 107 -12.08 6.59 0.17
N TYR A 108 -11.68 6.82 1.42
CA TYR A 108 -10.30 6.59 1.87
C TYR A 108 -10.13 5.73 3.14
N SER A 109 -11.19 5.18 3.75
CA SER A 109 -11.05 4.36 4.96
C SER A 109 -11.02 2.84 4.71
N LYS A 110 -10.95 2.42 3.45
CA LYS A 110 -10.94 1.00 3.04
C LYS A 110 -9.54 0.49 2.85
#